data_AF-A0A816CS96-F1
#
_entry.id   AF-A0A816CS96-F1
#
_cell.length_a   1.000
_cell.length_b   1.000
_cell.length_c   1.000
_cell.angle_alpha   90.00
_cell.angle_beta   90.00
_cell.angle_gamma   90.00
#
_symmetry.space_group_name_H-M   'P 1'
#
loop_
_entity.id
_entity.type
_entity.pdbx_description
1 polymer ?
#
loop_
_entity_poly.entity_id
_entity_poly.type
_entity_poly.pdbx_seq_one_letter_code
_entity_poly.pdbx_strand_id
1 'polypeptide(L)'
;MKYLSYWNSLTFYSTKTTSYGTWLSSVNSSLIVENILTLLEIQIDEKGNIYWLEHCSCENGHYVIHSDKQQDGLISKSFNCRRTCVHEYGSGPY
;
A
#
# COMPACT_ATOMS: atom_id res chain seq x y z
N MET A 1 -9.45 11.24 54.80
CA MET A 1 -8.08 11.26 54.24
C MET A 1 -7.63 9.84 53.97
N LYS A 2 -7.59 9.41 52.71
CA LYS A 2 -6.99 8.15 52.27
C LYS A 2 -6.15 8.46 51.03
N TYR A 3 -4.83 8.38 51.17
CA TYR A 3 -3.90 8.44 50.05
C TYR A 3 -4.00 7.12 49.29
N LEU A 4 -4.34 7.17 48.01
CA LEU A 4 -4.25 6.04 47.08
C LEU A 4 -2.88 6.12 46.40
N SER A 5 -2.03 5.14 46.71
CA SER A 5 -0.69 4.97 46.15
C SER A 5 -0.78 4.59 44.67
N TYR A 6 -0.36 5.50 43.79
CA TYR A 6 -0.30 5.36 42.33
C TYR A 6 1.01 4.73 41.86
N TRP A 7 1.31 3.48 42.20
CA TRP A 7 2.37 2.73 41.51
C TRP A 7 2.08 1.24 41.63
N ASN A 8 1.77 0.58 40.51
CA ASN A 8 2.21 -0.80 40.18
C ASN A 8 1.40 -1.36 39.01
N SER A 9 1.89 -1.13 37.80
CA SER A 9 1.74 -2.10 36.72
C SER A 9 3.00 -2.10 35.88
N LEU A 10 4.09 -2.62 36.45
CA LEU A 10 5.18 -3.14 35.63
C LEU A 10 4.61 -4.30 34.81
N THR A 11 4.38 -4.05 33.52
CA THR A 11 4.15 -5.10 32.54
C THR A 11 5.45 -5.89 32.41
N PHE A 12 5.52 -7.05 33.05
CA PHE A 12 6.61 -7.99 32.85
C PHE A 12 6.53 -8.54 31.42
N TYR A 13 7.38 -8.03 30.53
CA TYR A 13 7.60 -8.67 29.24
C TYR A 13 8.42 -9.94 29.45
N SER A 14 7.75 -11.09 29.40
CA SER A 14 8.40 -12.40 29.40
C SER A 14 9.09 -12.62 28.05
N THR A 15 10.41 -12.72 28.04
CA THR A 15 11.18 -13.09 26.85
C THR A 15 10.98 -14.57 26.55
N LYS A 16 10.13 -14.88 25.57
CA LYS A 16 9.92 -16.25 25.09
C LYS A 16 10.96 -16.59 24.01
N THR A 17 11.90 -17.49 24.31
CA THR A 17 12.81 -18.04 23.32
C THR A 17 12.06 -19.04 22.44
N THR A 18 12.20 -18.93 21.12
CA THR A 18 11.68 -19.92 20.17
C THR A 18 12.58 -19.98 18.95
N SER A 19 12.50 -21.09 18.22
CA SER A 19 13.31 -21.33 17.02
C SER A 19 13.05 -20.28 15.94
N TYR A 20 14.05 -20.03 15.10
CA TYR A 20 13.87 -19.18 13.92
C TYR A 20 12.71 -19.69 13.05
N GLY A 21 11.86 -18.77 12.57
CA GLY A 21 10.72 -19.08 11.71
C GLY A 21 9.43 -19.49 12.44
N THR A 22 9.43 -19.67 13.76
CA THR A 22 8.22 -20.02 14.54
C THR A 22 7.65 -18.87 15.36
N TRP A 23 8.17 -17.66 15.18
CA TRP A 23 7.59 -16.45 15.74
C TRP A 23 6.22 -16.20 15.13
N LEU A 24 5.21 -16.09 16.00
CA LEU A 24 3.90 -15.60 15.59
C LEU A 24 4.06 -14.14 15.15
N SER A 25 3.89 -13.92 13.85
CA SER A 25 3.84 -12.59 13.25
C SER A 25 2.39 -12.14 13.13
N SER A 26 2.10 -10.89 13.46
CA SER A 26 0.82 -10.24 13.14
C SER A 26 0.73 -9.83 11.66
N VAL A 27 1.82 -9.98 10.90
CA VAL A 27 1.89 -9.69 9.47
C VAL A 27 1.55 -10.96 8.70
N ASN A 28 0.34 -10.99 8.15
CA ASN A 28 -0.18 -12.11 7.36
C ASN A 28 0.05 -11.85 5.87
N SER A 29 0.11 -12.90 5.05
CA SER A 29 0.28 -12.77 3.59
C SER A 29 -0.82 -11.92 2.94
N SER A 30 -2.07 -12.06 3.40
CA SER A 30 -3.18 -11.23 2.91
C SER A 30 -2.95 -9.74 3.17
N LEU A 31 -2.44 -9.37 4.35
CA LEU A 31 -2.11 -7.99 4.68
C LEU A 31 -0.99 -7.44 3.78
N ILE A 32 -0.05 -8.29 3.38
CA ILE A 32 1.01 -7.90 2.45
C ILE A 32 0.41 -7.65 1.06
N VAL A 33 -0.41 -8.57 0.55
CA VAL A 33 -1.00 -8.46 -0.79
C VAL A 33 -1.93 -7.25 -0.91
N GLU A 34 -2.73 -6.97 0.12
CA GLU A 34 -3.71 -5.87 0.12
C GLU A 34 -3.06 -4.48 0.24
N ASN A 35 -1.92 -4.36 0.94
CA ASN A 35 -1.28 -3.07 1.21
C ASN A 35 -0.14 -2.72 0.25
N ILE A 36 0.08 -3.50 -0.81
CA ILE A 36 1.06 -3.12 -1.84
C ILE A 36 0.43 -2.04 -2.73
N LEU A 37 0.75 -0.80 -2.41
CA LEU A 37 0.58 0.36 -3.28
C LEU A 37 1.87 0.58 -4.05
N THR A 38 1.79 0.60 -5.38
CA THR A 38 2.93 0.92 -6.24
C THR A 38 2.57 2.11 -7.12
N LEU A 39 3.22 3.24 -6.87
CA LEU A 39 3.10 4.43 -7.72
C LEU A 39 4.12 4.33 -8.84
N LEU A 40 3.64 4.54 -10.06
CA LEU A 40 4.42 4.43 -11.29
C LEU A 40 4.15 5.66 -12.15
N GLU A 41 5.14 6.01 -12.96
CA GLU A 41 5.00 6.95 -14.09
C GLU A 41 4.27 8.26 -13.76
N ILE A 42 4.98 9.15 -13.07
CA ILE A 42 4.45 10.45 -12.68
C ILE A 42 4.60 11.42 -13.86
N GLN A 43 3.51 12.07 -14.24
CA GLN A 43 3.46 13.08 -15.30
C GLN A 43 2.89 14.38 -14.75
N ILE A 44 3.40 15.51 -15.26
CA ILE A 44 2.96 16.85 -14.86
C ILE A 44 2.53 17.61 -16.11
N ASP A 45 1.33 18.17 -16.11
CA ASP A 45 0.84 18.96 -17.25
C ASP A 45 1.35 20.41 -17.21
N GLU A 46 1.10 21.15 -18.29
CA GLU A 46 1.52 22.57 -18.42
C GLU A 46 0.90 23.49 -17.36
N LYS A 47 -0.20 23.08 -16.74
CA LYS A 47 -0.90 23.81 -15.67
C LYS A 47 -0.42 23.38 -14.27
N GLY A 48 0.50 22.42 -14.18
CA GLY A 48 1.06 21.91 -12.94
C GLY A 48 0.23 20.82 -12.26
N ASN A 49 -0.75 20.20 -12.94
CA ASN A 49 -1.48 19.07 -12.39
C ASN A 49 -0.64 17.80 -12.46
N ILE A 50 -0.71 16.98 -11.42
CA ILE A 50 0.13 15.78 -11.28
C ILE A 50 -0.74 14.56 -11.50
N TYR A 51 -0.27 13.65 -12.35
CA TYR A 51 -0.92 12.37 -12.64
C TYR A 51 0.07 11.24 -12.36
N TRP A 52 -0.42 10.12 -11.83
CA TRP A 52 0.38 8.91 -11.66
C TRP A 52 -0.44 7.65 -11.94
N LEU A 53 0.26 6.57 -12.29
CA LEU A 53 -0.29 5.23 -12.35
C LEU A 53 -0.18 4.58 -10.98
N GLU A 54 -1.28 4.00 -10.51
CA GLU A 54 -1.32 3.23 -9.28
C GLU A 54 -1.73 1.79 -9.57
N HIS A 55 -1.01 0.85 -8.98
CA HIS A 55 -1.35 -0.57 -9.05
C HIS A 55 -2.33 -0.96 -7.94
N CYS A 56 -3.55 -1.33 -8.32
CA CYS A 56 -4.58 -1.79 -7.39
C CYS A 56 -4.57 -3.31 -7.29
N SER A 57 -3.74 -3.86 -6.40
CA SER A 57 -3.61 -5.30 -6.16
C SER A 57 -4.95 -5.96 -5.78
N CYS A 58 -5.79 -5.23 -5.03
CA CYS A 58 -7.12 -5.68 -4.59
C CYS A 58 -8.19 -5.67 -5.71
N GLU A 59 -7.96 -4.90 -6.79
CA GLU A 59 -8.85 -4.81 -7.94
C GLU A 59 -8.23 -5.53 -9.14
N ASN A 60 -8.05 -6.85 -9.01
CA ASN A 60 -7.61 -7.74 -10.11
C ASN A 60 -6.27 -7.34 -10.78
N GLY A 61 -5.41 -6.60 -10.07
CA GLY A 61 -4.12 -6.12 -10.58
C GLY A 61 -4.24 -5.08 -11.69
N HIS A 62 -5.34 -4.31 -11.71
CA HIS A 62 -5.52 -3.22 -12.67
C HIS A 62 -4.65 -2.02 -12.30
N TYR A 63 -4.19 -1.31 -13.33
CA TYR A 63 -3.52 -0.02 -13.17
C TYR A 63 -4.52 1.10 -13.44
N VAL A 64 -4.61 2.05 -12.52
CA VAL A 64 -5.52 3.20 -12.58
C VAL A 64 -4.72 4.50 -12.61
N ILE A 65 -5.18 5.50 -13.36
CA ILE A 65 -4.59 6.84 -13.33
C ILE A 65 -5.27 7.67 -12.24
N HIS A 66 -4.46 8.25 -11.36
CA HIS A 66 -4.90 9.18 -10.33
C HIS A 66 -4.41 10.60 -10.66
N SER A 67 -5.03 11.60 -10.03
CA SER A 67 -4.53 12.97 -10.06
C SER A 67 -4.50 13.59 -8.68
N ASP A 68 -3.64 14.60 -8.51
CA ASP A 68 -3.59 15.40 -7.29
C ASP A 68 -4.92 16.13 -7.00
N LYS A 69 -5.67 16.46 -8.06
CA LYS A 69 -6.96 17.16 -7.98
C LYS A 69 -8.19 16.25 -7.86
N GLN A 70 -8.04 14.96 -8.16
CA GLN A 70 -9.11 13.97 -8.12
C GLN A 70 -8.53 12.64 -7.66
N GLN A 71 -8.84 12.28 -6.41
CA GLN A 71 -8.37 11.05 -5.77
C GLN A 71 -9.12 9.80 -6.27
N ASP A 72 -10.37 9.96 -6.70
CA ASP A 72 -11.11 8.89 -7.37
C ASP A 72 -10.60 8.79 -8.81
N GLY A 73 -9.87 7.70 -9.09
CA GLY A 73 -9.21 7.42 -10.35
C GLY A 73 -9.99 7.95 -11.56
N LEU A 74 -9.28 8.68 -12.43
CA LEU A 74 -9.84 9.40 -13.57
C LEU A 74 -10.53 8.47 -14.58
N ILE A 75 -10.31 7.17 -14.47
CA ILE A 75 -10.79 6.16 -15.41
C ILE A 75 -11.58 5.09 -14.66
N SER A 76 -12.68 4.63 -15.28
CA SER A 76 -13.52 3.53 -14.79
C SER A 76 -12.69 2.32 -14.33
N LYS A 77 -13.09 1.70 -13.21
CA LYS A 77 -12.48 0.48 -12.63
C LYS A 77 -12.29 -0.68 -13.61
N SER A 78 -13.02 -0.67 -14.73
CA SER A 78 -12.93 -1.68 -15.79
C SER A 78 -11.79 -1.47 -16.79
N PHE A 79 -11.09 -0.33 -16.75
CA PHE A 79 -10.01 -0.02 -17.68
C PHE A 79 -8.64 -0.31 -17.05
N ASN A 80 -7.81 -1.05 -17.75
CA ASN A 80 -6.44 -1.31 -17.32
C ASN A 80 -5.48 -0.41 -18.12
N CYS A 81 -4.97 0.63 -17.47
CA CYS A 81 -4.20 1.68 -18.16
C CYS A 81 -2.84 1.20 -18.69
N ARG A 82 -2.24 0.17 -18.06
CA ARG A 82 -0.85 -0.24 -18.31
C ARG A 82 -0.72 -1.58 -19.03
N ARG A 83 -1.81 -2.33 -19.25
CA ARG A 83 -1.72 -3.66 -19.89
C ARG A 83 -1.42 -3.54 -21.38
N THR A 84 -0.18 -3.21 -21.70
CA THR A 84 0.39 -3.25 -23.05
C THR A 84 1.40 -4.40 -23.09
N CYS A 85 1.35 -5.25 -24.12
CA CYS A 85 2.33 -6.34 -24.29
C CYS A 85 3.62 -5.85 -24.95
N VAL A 86 3.86 -4.54 -24.98
CA VAL A 86 5.06 -3.97 -25.61
C VAL A 86 6.27 -4.42 -24.80
N HIS A 87 7.15 -5.18 -25.45
CA HIS A 87 8.30 -5.85 -24.86
C HIS A 87 7.97 -6.78 -23.67
N GLU A 88 6.71 -7.19 -23.47
CA GLU A 88 6.23 -7.98 -22.30
C GLU A 88 6.39 -7.28 -20.93
N TYR A 89 6.92 -6.05 -20.88
CA TYR A 89 7.15 -5.30 -19.65
C TYR A 89 6.20 -4.13 -19.44
N GLY A 90 5.30 -3.87 -20.40
CA GLY A 90 4.46 -2.67 -20.38
C GLY A 90 5.31 -1.45 -20.65
N SER A 91 5.48 -1.10 -21.93
CA SER A 91 6.18 0.13 -22.31
C SER A 91 5.50 1.35 -21.70
N GLY A 92 6.32 2.33 -21.31
CA GLY A 92 5.80 3.68 -21.02
C GLY A 92 5.28 4.35 -22.30
N PRO A 93 4.33 5.27 -22.19
CA PRO A 93 3.96 6.19 -23.25
C PRO A 93 5.13 7.15 -23.49
N TYR A 94 5.69 7.09 -24.70
CA TYR A 94 6.48 8.18 -25.26
C TYR A 94 5.56 9.05 -26.10
#